data_AF-A0A1F6DUB7-F1
#
_entry.id   AF-A0A1F6DUB7-F1
#
_cell.length_a   1.000
_cell.length_b   1.000
_cell.length_c   1.000
_cell.angle_alpha   90.00
_cell.angle_beta   90.00
_cell.angle_gamma   90.00
#
_symmetry.space_group_name_H-M   'P 1'
#
loop_
_entity.id
_entity.type
_entity.pdbx_description
1 polymer ?
#
loop_
_entity_poly.entity_id
_entity_poly.type
_entity_poly.pdbx_seq_one_letter_code
_entity_poly.pdbx_strand_id
1 'polypeptide(L)'
;MESREQVSDKNLKLLRLKTPEWAEKYKVGEDAFWLHDVWYQYAILSSEKLRADDPTIPEIFAMNLDGFLAVSDTYPKQYRNLGILHEAKEFSGPLDEGSCARTLEYELGQASLLQVYSMSEYLRFRLGFFEKIIAYYENKERNEKEEALLSRLYKSREYLEKSIQTIEVPPSEPRLIG
;
A
#
# COMPACT_ATOMS: atom_id res chain seq x y z
N MET A 1 31.11 -28.63 -24.91
CA MET A 1 31.15 -27.65 -23.82
C MET A 1 30.53 -26.39 -24.38
N GLU A 2 29.21 -26.33 -24.39
CA GLU A 2 28.49 -25.19 -24.93
C GLU A 2 28.28 -24.16 -23.82
N SER A 3 28.67 -22.95 -24.18
CA SER A 3 28.66 -21.72 -23.42
C SER A 3 27.30 -21.44 -22.81
N ARG A 4 27.33 -21.07 -21.52
CA ARG A 4 26.23 -20.45 -20.77
C ARG A 4 25.54 -19.41 -21.64
N GLU A 5 24.35 -19.75 -22.13
CA GLU A 5 23.47 -18.76 -22.73
C GLU A 5 23.14 -17.71 -21.68
N GLN A 6 23.46 -16.47 -22.03
CA GLN A 6 23.08 -15.26 -21.32
C GLN A 6 21.58 -15.27 -21.07
N VAL A 7 21.19 -15.40 -19.80
CA VAL A 7 19.86 -15.01 -19.35
C VAL A 7 19.73 -13.53 -19.69
N SER A 8 18.85 -13.20 -20.64
CA SER A 8 18.76 -11.84 -21.16
C SER A 8 18.28 -10.87 -20.08
N ASP A 9 19.07 -9.84 -19.79
CA ASP A 9 18.80 -8.66 -18.95
C ASP A 9 17.67 -7.75 -19.49
N LYS A 10 16.61 -8.33 -20.06
CA LYS A 10 15.50 -7.57 -20.62
C LYS A 10 14.46 -7.30 -19.54
N ASN A 11 14.59 -6.09 -18.97
CA ASN A 11 13.54 -5.28 -18.31
C ASN A 11 13.48 -5.26 -16.77
N LEU A 12 14.61 -5.32 -16.05
CA LEU A 12 14.60 -4.94 -14.64
C LEU A 12 14.28 -3.43 -14.51
N LYS A 13 13.15 -3.09 -13.89
CA LYS A 13 12.78 -1.69 -13.60
C LYS A 13 13.26 -1.33 -12.18
N LEU A 14 14.21 -0.40 -12.12
CA LEU A 14 14.76 0.13 -10.86
C LEU A 14 14.02 1.42 -10.49
N LEU A 15 13.19 1.37 -9.45
CA LEU A 15 12.65 2.58 -8.82
C LEU A 15 13.60 2.98 -7.68
N ARG A 16 14.69 3.68 -8.04
CA ARG A 16 15.64 4.19 -7.06
C ARG A 16 14.98 5.25 -6.19
N LEU A 17 15.20 5.14 -4.88
CA LEU A 17 14.75 6.15 -3.94
C LEU A 17 15.59 7.42 -4.12
N LYS A 18 14.91 8.53 -4.42
CA LYS A 18 15.47 9.87 -4.22
C LYS A 18 14.70 10.53 -3.09
N THR A 19 15.25 10.49 -1.88
CA THR A 19 14.66 11.16 -0.72
C THR A 19 14.71 12.68 -0.94
N PRO A 20 13.55 13.38 -0.92
CA PRO A 20 13.53 14.84 -1.00
C PRO A 20 14.14 15.48 0.25
N GLU A 21 14.75 16.66 0.12
CA GLU A 21 15.40 17.37 1.24
C GLU A 21 14.46 17.59 2.44
N TRP A 22 13.18 17.87 2.19
CA TRP A 22 12.19 18.08 3.25
C TRP A 22 11.99 16.83 4.12
N ALA A 23 12.20 15.63 3.55
CA ALA A 23 11.96 14.35 4.19
C ALA A 23 13.18 13.83 4.98
N GLU A 24 14.39 14.34 4.71
CA GLU A 24 15.63 13.87 5.32
C GLU A 24 15.61 13.97 6.85
N LYS A 25 15.06 15.05 7.42
CA LYS A 25 14.98 15.24 8.87
C LYS A 25 14.06 14.22 9.58
N TYR A 26 13.12 13.62 8.84
CA TYR A 26 12.17 12.63 9.37
C TYR A 26 12.64 11.20 9.13
N LYS A 27 13.56 10.97 8.20
CA LYS A 27 14.02 9.64 7.80
C LYS A 27 14.74 8.95 8.96
N VAL A 28 14.33 7.71 9.22
CA VAL A 28 14.93 6.83 10.24
C VAL A 28 15.49 5.54 9.65
N GLY A 29 15.23 5.28 8.36
CA GLY A 29 15.80 4.16 7.64
C GLY A 29 15.35 4.10 6.20
N GLU A 30 15.78 3.05 5.52
CA GLU A 30 15.36 2.64 4.19
C GLU A 30 15.16 1.13 4.19
N ASP A 31 14.34 0.64 3.28
CA ASP A 31 14.22 -0.78 2.99
C ASP A 31 13.89 -0.97 1.50
N ALA A 32 13.97 -2.21 1.02
CA ALA A 32 13.70 -2.52 -0.37
C ALA A 32 13.22 -3.96 -0.57
N PHE A 33 12.47 -4.19 -1.64
CA PHE A 33 12.05 -5.54 -2.04
C PHE A 33 11.96 -5.67 -3.56
N TRP A 34 12.06 -6.92 -4.01
CA TRP A 34 11.75 -7.31 -5.38
C TRP A 34 10.35 -7.88 -5.45
N LEU A 35 9.60 -7.51 -6.48
CA LEU A 35 8.38 -8.19 -6.87
C LEU A 35 8.32 -8.26 -8.39
N HIS A 36 8.15 -9.47 -8.91
CA HIS A 36 8.27 -9.76 -10.34
C HIS A 36 9.62 -9.25 -10.89
N ASP A 37 9.60 -8.24 -11.77
CA ASP A 37 10.74 -7.62 -12.45
C ASP A 37 11.07 -6.20 -11.93
N VAL A 38 10.41 -5.77 -10.84
CA VAL A 38 10.55 -4.41 -10.30
C VAL A 38 11.24 -4.43 -8.93
N TRP A 39 12.22 -3.55 -8.77
CA TRP A 39 12.85 -3.26 -7.48
C TRP A 39 12.25 -2.01 -6.86
N TYR A 40 11.61 -2.18 -5.71
CA TYR A 40 11.00 -1.10 -4.94
C TYR A 40 11.91 -0.73 -3.78
N GLN A 41 12.44 0.49 -3.79
CA GLN A 41 13.18 1.07 -2.67
C GLN A 41 12.32 2.16 -2.01
N TYR A 42 12.28 2.21 -0.69
CA TYR A 42 11.44 3.17 0.03
C TYR A 42 12.08 3.67 1.33
N ALA A 43 11.69 4.87 1.75
CA ALA A 43 12.11 5.44 3.03
C ALA A 43 11.18 4.99 4.17
N ILE A 44 11.75 4.87 5.36
CA ILE A 44 11.00 4.76 6.61
C ILE A 44 11.10 6.12 7.31
N LEU A 45 9.97 6.77 7.52
CA LEU A 45 9.86 8.08 8.15
C LEU A 45 9.32 7.96 9.57
N SER A 46 9.87 8.74 10.49
CA SER A 46 9.40 8.80 11.87
C SER A 46 8.06 9.51 11.96
N SER A 47 7.02 8.79 12.37
CA SER A 47 5.71 9.38 12.62
C SER A 47 5.74 10.40 13.76
N GLU A 48 6.55 10.16 14.79
CA GLU A 48 6.72 11.09 15.91
C GLU A 48 7.24 12.45 15.42
N LYS A 49 8.34 12.46 14.66
CA LYS A 49 8.93 13.71 14.15
C LYS A 49 8.02 14.41 13.15
N LEU A 50 7.37 13.65 12.26
CA LEU A 50 6.40 14.22 11.31
C LEU A 50 5.22 14.87 12.04
N ARG A 51 4.69 14.21 13.08
CA ARG A 51 3.57 14.75 13.86
C ARG A 51 3.94 15.88 14.80
N ALA A 52 5.21 15.99 15.19
CA ALA A 52 5.69 17.17 15.91
C ALA A 52 5.59 18.43 15.04
N ASP A 53 5.84 18.30 13.72
CA ASP A 53 5.78 19.41 12.77
C ASP A 53 4.37 19.58 12.15
N ASP A 54 3.65 18.50 11.93
CA ASP A 54 2.26 18.47 11.45
C ASP A 54 1.42 17.46 12.28
N PRO A 55 0.82 17.90 13.39
CA PRO A 55 0.06 17.04 14.31
C PRO A 55 -1.13 16.31 13.66
N THR A 56 -1.57 16.79 12.50
CA THR A 56 -2.73 16.22 11.79
C THR A 56 -2.37 14.95 11.03
N ILE A 57 -1.11 14.74 10.67
CA ILE A 57 -0.68 13.55 9.92
C ILE A 57 -1.05 12.26 10.70
N PRO A 58 -1.66 11.27 10.03
CA PRO A 58 -1.94 9.97 10.63
C PRO A 58 -0.69 9.33 11.23
N GLU A 59 -0.84 8.68 12.39
CA GLU A 59 0.26 7.91 12.98
C GLU A 59 0.81 6.86 12.02
N ILE A 60 -0.06 6.27 11.19
CA ILE A 60 0.29 5.28 10.19
C ILE A 60 -0.01 5.78 8.79
N PHE A 61 0.97 5.73 7.89
CA PHE A 61 0.82 6.17 6.50
C PHE A 61 1.74 5.40 5.55
N ALA A 62 1.36 5.38 4.28
CA ALA A 62 2.21 5.11 3.15
C ALA A 62 2.02 6.26 2.15
N MET A 63 3.05 6.63 1.39
CA MET A 63 2.95 7.71 0.42
C MET A 63 3.79 7.45 -0.83
N ASN A 64 3.27 7.93 -1.96
CA ASN A 64 4.01 8.15 -3.21
C ASN A 64 3.88 9.62 -3.63
N LEU A 65 4.97 10.37 -3.53
CA LEU A 65 5.02 11.77 -3.96
C LEU A 65 6.14 11.96 -4.98
N ASP A 66 5.79 12.20 -6.24
CA ASP A 66 6.76 12.41 -7.33
C ASP A 66 7.84 11.31 -7.42
N GLY A 67 7.46 10.05 -7.16
CA GLY A 67 8.36 8.90 -7.17
C GLY A 67 9.10 8.66 -5.86
N PHE A 68 8.89 9.48 -4.83
CA PHE A 68 9.33 9.21 -3.47
C PHE A 68 8.34 8.28 -2.77
N LEU A 69 8.76 7.03 -2.56
CA LEU A 69 8.02 6.03 -1.80
C LEU A 69 8.45 6.05 -0.33
N ALA A 70 7.49 6.15 0.57
CA ALA A 70 7.76 6.12 2.01
C ALA A 70 6.62 5.51 2.83
N VAL A 71 6.98 5.00 4.00
CA VAL A 71 6.04 4.50 5.03
C VAL A 71 6.43 5.03 6.41
N SER A 72 5.45 5.09 7.30
CA SER A 72 5.72 5.37 8.71
C SER A 72 6.50 4.23 9.39
N ASP A 73 7.32 4.58 10.38
CA ASP A 73 7.99 3.63 11.27
C ASP A 73 7.00 2.80 12.11
N THR A 74 5.81 3.34 12.38
CA THR A 74 4.68 2.65 13.03
C THR A 74 3.94 1.66 12.12
N TYR A 75 4.17 1.67 10.81
CA TYR A 75 3.57 0.69 9.90
C TYR A 75 4.18 -0.69 10.20
N PRO A 76 3.38 -1.74 10.49
CA PRO A 76 3.89 -3.05 10.86
C PRO A 76 4.86 -3.61 9.80
N LYS A 77 6.05 -4.02 10.23
CA LYS A 77 7.14 -4.40 9.32
C LYS A 77 6.71 -5.46 8.31
N GLN A 78 5.98 -6.49 8.72
CA GLN A 78 5.51 -7.56 7.84
C GLN A 78 4.54 -7.11 6.75
N TYR A 79 3.99 -5.88 6.83
CA TYR A 79 2.98 -5.35 5.90
C TYR A 79 3.49 -4.18 5.07
N ARG A 80 4.68 -3.62 5.37
CA ARG A 80 5.22 -2.43 4.68
C ARG A 80 5.33 -2.62 3.17
N ASN A 81 5.80 -3.79 2.72
CA ASN A 81 5.98 -4.05 1.29
C ASN A 81 4.65 -4.00 0.53
N LEU A 82 3.54 -4.46 1.14
CA LEU A 82 2.21 -4.33 0.53
C LEU A 82 1.72 -2.88 0.52
N GLY A 83 1.94 -2.12 1.60
CA GLY A 83 1.64 -0.69 1.62
C GLY A 83 2.39 0.09 0.53
N ILE A 84 3.68 -0.19 0.35
CA ILE A 84 4.50 0.42 -0.71
C ILE A 84 4.05 -0.03 -2.10
N LEU A 85 3.71 -1.30 -2.27
CA LEU A 85 3.18 -1.81 -3.53
C LEU A 85 1.88 -1.09 -3.92
N HIS A 86 0.99 -0.85 -2.96
CA HIS A 86 -0.25 -0.10 -3.17
C HIS A 86 0.03 1.29 -3.73
N GLU A 87 0.85 2.07 -3.03
CA GLU A 87 1.23 3.43 -3.42
C GLU A 87 1.93 3.48 -4.77
N ALA A 88 2.81 2.53 -5.06
CA ALA A 88 3.48 2.47 -6.36
C ALA A 88 2.49 2.11 -7.49
N LYS A 89 1.55 1.20 -7.23
CA LYS A 89 0.61 0.71 -8.23
C LYS A 89 -0.49 1.73 -8.56
N GLU A 90 -1.11 2.35 -7.55
CA GLU A 90 -2.20 3.32 -7.77
C GLU A 90 -1.72 4.49 -8.62
N PHE A 91 -0.55 5.05 -8.28
CA PHE A 91 0.02 6.23 -8.96
C PHE A 91 0.80 5.90 -10.25
N SER A 92 0.86 4.63 -10.65
CA SER A 92 1.40 4.22 -11.95
C SER A 92 0.36 4.28 -13.09
N GLY A 93 -0.92 4.47 -12.76
CA GLY A 93 -2.03 4.50 -13.71
C GLY A 93 -2.94 5.72 -13.57
N PRO A 94 -4.05 5.77 -14.33
CA PRO A 94 -5.04 6.82 -14.20
C PRO A 94 -5.73 6.80 -12.82
N LEU A 95 -5.81 7.98 -12.18
CA LEU A 95 -6.44 8.16 -10.88
C LEU A 95 -7.94 8.43 -11.01
N ASP A 96 -8.71 7.39 -11.34
CA ASP A 96 -10.18 7.42 -11.31
C ASP A 96 -10.75 6.94 -9.97
N GLU A 97 -12.06 7.12 -9.77
CA GLU A 97 -12.78 6.80 -8.52
C GLU A 97 -12.56 5.35 -8.03
N GLY A 98 -12.32 4.40 -8.93
CA GLY A 98 -12.09 2.98 -8.60
C GLY A 98 -10.62 2.57 -8.52
N SER A 99 -9.67 3.47 -8.75
CA SER A 99 -8.24 3.13 -8.87
C SER A 99 -7.65 2.56 -7.57
N CYS A 100 -7.99 3.13 -6.41
CA CYS A 100 -7.54 2.63 -5.11
C CYS A 100 -8.10 1.22 -4.82
N ALA A 101 -9.38 0.95 -5.16
CA ALA A 101 -10.00 -0.36 -4.94
C ALA A 101 -9.39 -1.46 -5.84
N ARG A 102 -9.15 -1.15 -7.12
CA ARG A 102 -8.44 -2.08 -8.02
C ARG A 102 -7.00 -2.33 -7.58
N THR A 103 -6.36 -1.30 -7.00
CA THR A 103 -5.01 -1.44 -6.47
C THR A 103 -4.99 -2.31 -5.22
N LEU A 104 -6.00 -2.18 -4.35
CA LEU A 104 -6.19 -3.05 -3.19
C LEU A 104 -6.43 -4.51 -3.62
N GLU A 105 -7.23 -4.76 -4.66
CA GLU A 105 -7.38 -6.12 -5.21
C GLU A 105 -6.03 -6.70 -5.67
N TYR A 106 -5.23 -5.91 -6.40
CA TYR A 106 -3.89 -6.33 -6.81
C TYR A 106 -2.97 -6.60 -5.61
N GLU A 107 -2.94 -5.69 -4.63
CA GLU A 107 -2.20 -5.82 -3.37
C GLU A 107 -2.52 -7.14 -2.67
N LEU A 108 -3.81 -7.45 -2.47
CA LEU A 108 -4.24 -8.70 -1.85
C LEU A 108 -3.81 -9.93 -2.66
N GLY A 109 -3.81 -9.84 -3.99
CA GLY A 109 -3.30 -10.90 -4.87
C GLY A 109 -1.79 -11.16 -4.75
N GLN A 110 -1.01 -10.18 -4.26
CA GLN A 110 0.45 -10.32 -4.06
C GLN A 110 0.84 -10.72 -2.64
N ALA A 111 -0.11 -10.78 -1.70
CA ALA A 111 0.16 -10.96 -0.28
C ALA A 111 0.96 -12.24 0.05
N SER A 112 0.69 -13.35 -0.65
CA SER A 112 1.41 -14.61 -0.46
C SER A 112 2.86 -14.54 -0.95
N LEU A 113 3.13 -13.85 -2.07
CA LEU A 113 4.48 -13.64 -2.60
C LEU A 113 5.32 -12.75 -1.66
N LEU A 114 4.65 -11.82 -0.97
CA LEU A 114 5.26 -10.92 0.00
C LEU A 114 5.19 -11.46 1.45
N GLN A 115 4.97 -12.77 1.61
CA GLN A 115 5.08 -13.47 2.89
C GLN A 115 4.11 -12.98 3.98
N VAL A 116 2.89 -12.56 3.60
CA VAL A 116 1.81 -12.36 4.57
C VAL A 116 1.21 -13.70 4.95
N TYR A 117 1.50 -14.13 6.19
CA TYR A 117 1.09 -15.44 6.70
C TYR A 117 -0.34 -15.48 7.26
N SER A 118 -0.91 -14.33 7.62
CA SER A 118 -2.27 -14.23 8.13
C SER A 118 -3.05 -13.17 7.36
N MET A 119 -3.83 -13.63 6.38
CA MET A 119 -4.67 -12.73 5.58
C MET A 119 -5.77 -12.08 6.41
N SER A 120 -6.34 -12.78 7.39
CA SER A 120 -7.37 -12.21 8.27
C SER A 120 -6.83 -11.06 9.13
N GLU A 121 -5.65 -11.21 9.72
CA GLU A 121 -4.98 -10.14 10.46
C GLU A 121 -4.63 -8.97 9.53
N TYR A 122 -4.14 -9.27 8.33
CA TYR A 122 -3.80 -8.25 7.35
C TYR A 122 -5.01 -7.42 6.93
N LEU A 123 -6.14 -8.05 6.61
CA LEU A 123 -7.36 -7.36 6.21
C LEU A 123 -7.90 -6.44 7.31
N ARG A 124 -7.87 -6.89 8.58
CA ARG A 124 -8.24 -6.04 9.73
C ARG A 124 -7.31 -4.85 9.90
N PHE A 125 -6.01 -5.08 9.79
CA PHE A 125 -5.02 -4.01 9.81
C PHE A 125 -5.26 -3.00 8.68
N ARG A 126 -5.47 -3.47 7.45
CA ARG A 126 -5.70 -2.63 6.27
C ARG A 126 -6.99 -1.83 6.40
N LEU A 127 -8.04 -2.39 7.00
CA LEU A 127 -9.29 -1.69 7.27
C LEU A 127 -9.06 -0.54 8.25
N GLY A 128 -8.39 -0.81 9.37
CA GLY A 128 -8.03 0.21 10.34
C GLY A 128 -7.09 1.28 9.76
N PHE A 129 -6.24 0.94 8.80
CA PHE A 129 -5.48 1.93 8.03
C PHE A 129 -6.42 2.85 7.26
N PHE A 130 -7.32 2.31 6.42
CA PHE A 130 -8.21 3.13 5.61
C PHE A 130 -9.10 4.02 6.46
N GLU A 131 -9.63 3.50 7.56
CA GLU A 131 -10.42 4.29 8.52
C GLU A 131 -9.63 5.48 9.09
N LYS A 132 -8.36 5.28 9.45
CA LYS A 132 -7.49 6.37 9.96
C LYS A 132 -7.20 7.42 8.88
N ILE A 133 -6.92 7.00 7.65
CA ILE A 133 -6.65 7.95 6.54
C ILE A 133 -7.92 8.72 6.16
N ILE A 134 -9.08 8.04 6.09
CA ILE A 134 -10.39 8.65 5.84
C ILE A 134 -10.68 9.69 6.91
N ALA A 135 -10.58 9.32 8.19
CA ALA A 135 -10.82 10.23 9.31
C ALA A 135 -9.89 11.47 9.27
N TYR A 136 -8.64 11.31 8.84
CA TYR A 136 -7.73 12.43 8.65
C TYR A 136 -8.25 13.42 7.60
N TYR A 137 -8.62 12.95 6.41
CA TYR A 137 -9.13 13.83 5.36
C TYR A 137 -10.51 14.43 5.73
N GLU A 138 -11.35 13.69 6.45
CA GLU A 138 -12.65 14.19 6.95
C GLU A 138 -12.53 15.38 7.91
N ASN A 139 -11.44 15.46 8.69
CA ASN A 139 -11.26 16.45 9.76
C ASN A 139 -10.45 17.69 9.38
N LYS A 140 -10.03 17.84 8.12
CA LYS A 140 -9.30 19.01 7.62
C LYS A 140 -10.09 19.79 6.57
N GLU A 141 -9.69 21.03 6.32
CA GLU A 141 -10.15 21.76 5.14
C GLU A 141 -9.65 21.02 3.89
N ARG A 142 -10.57 20.74 2.95
CA ARG A 142 -10.32 19.91 1.77
C ARG A 142 -10.42 20.71 0.48
N ASN A 143 -9.50 20.46 -0.45
CA ASN A 143 -9.62 20.89 -1.84
C ASN A 143 -10.25 19.78 -2.72
N GLU A 144 -10.53 20.08 -4.00
CA GLU A 144 -11.14 19.12 -4.93
C GLU A 144 -10.34 17.82 -5.11
N LYS A 145 -9.00 17.87 -5.04
CA LYS A 145 -8.15 16.67 -5.14
C LYS A 145 -8.30 15.78 -3.91
N GLU A 146 -8.48 16.38 -2.74
CA GLU A 146 -8.66 15.67 -1.47
C GLU A 146 -10.07 15.08 -1.36
N GLU A 147 -11.09 15.75 -1.89
CA GLU A 147 -12.43 15.17 -2.05
C GLU A 147 -12.42 13.96 -3.00
N ALA A 148 -11.71 14.07 -4.13
CA ALA A 148 -11.54 12.95 -5.06
C ALA A 148 -10.77 11.78 -4.42
N LEU A 149 -9.73 12.06 -3.63
CA LEU A 149 -9.00 11.04 -2.86
C LEU A 149 -9.90 10.35 -1.84
N LEU A 150 -10.68 11.12 -1.08
CA LEU A 150 -11.59 10.59 -0.06
C LEU A 150 -12.63 9.64 -0.67
N SER A 151 -13.20 9.99 -1.83
CA SER A 151 -14.09 9.12 -2.60
C SER A 151 -13.41 7.77 -2.96
N ARG A 152 -12.16 7.79 -3.43
CA ARG A 152 -11.38 6.57 -3.73
C ARG A 152 -11.14 5.71 -2.48
N LEU A 153 -10.85 6.34 -1.35
CA LEU A 153 -10.61 5.66 -0.08
C LEU A 153 -11.88 4.95 0.41
N TYR A 154 -13.05 5.59 0.33
CA TYR A 154 -14.32 4.94 0.71
C TYR A 154 -14.63 3.70 -0.14
N LYS A 155 -14.41 3.76 -1.46
CA LYS A 155 -14.61 2.57 -2.32
C LYS A 155 -13.67 1.42 -1.96
N SER A 156 -12.44 1.74 -1.59
CA SER A 156 -11.46 0.74 -1.17
C SER A 156 -11.83 0.13 0.18
N ARG A 157 -12.33 0.94 1.12
CA ARG A 157 -12.91 0.46 2.36
C ARG A 157 -14.11 -0.48 2.10
N GLU A 158 -15.05 -0.08 1.24
CA GLU A 158 -16.21 -0.91 0.89
C GLU A 158 -15.79 -2.25 0.27
N TYR A 159 -14.81 -2.23 -0.64
CA TYR A 159 -14.24 -3.44 -1.22
C TYR A 159 -13.61 -4.34 -0.16
N LEU A 160 -12.88 -3.75 0.79
CA LEU A 160 -12.22 -4.49 1.86
C LEU A 160 -13.24 -5.13 2.81
N GLU A 161 -14.30 -4.41 3.18
CA GLU A 161 -15.41 -4.94 3.99
C GLU A 161 -16.08 -6.14 3.30
N LYS A 162 -16.33 -6.06 1.99
CA LYS A 162 -16.85 -7.20 1.20
C LYS A 162 -15.89 -8.38 1.14
N SER A 163 -14.59 -8.11 1.02
CA SER A 163 -13.55 -9.14 1.01
C SER A 163 -13.48 -9.89 2.34
N ILE A 164 -13.58 -9.18 3.46
CA ILE A 164 -13.64 -9.76 4.81
C ILE A 164 -14.87 -10.67 4.93
N GLN A 165 -16.06 -10.18 4.55
CA GLN A 165 -17.30 -10.97 4.59
C GLN A 165 -17.20 -12.25 3.76
N THR A 166 -16.56 -12.20 2.60
CA THR A 166 -16.41 -13.37 1.71
C THR A 166 -15.51 -14.45 2.32
N ILE A 167 -14.51 -14.06 3.12
CA ILE A 167 -13.60 -14.99 3.81
C ILE A 167 -14.25 -15.56 5.07
N GLU A 168 -15.14 -14.81 5.73
CA GLU A 168 -15.84 -15.23 6.94
C GLU A 168 -17.09 -16.10 6.65
N VAL A 169 -17.61 -16.09 5.41
CA VAL A 169 -18.69 -16.99 5.00
C VAL A 169 -18.10 -18.36 4.61
N PRO A 170 -18.35 -19.44 5.38
CA PRO A 170 -17.97 -20.78 4.94
C PRO A 170 -18.71 -21.12 3.65
N PRO A 171 -18.10 -21.90 2.73
CA PRO A 171 -18.82 -22.35 1.55
C PRO A 171 -20.09 -23.07 2.01
N SER A 172 -21.25 -22.54 1.58
CA SER A 172 -22.54 -23.21 1.79
C SER A 172 -22.39 -24.64 1.29
N GLU A 173 -22.68 -25.63 2.14
CA GLU A 173 -22.64 -27.03 1.74
C GLU A 173 -23.35 -27.21 0.39
N PRO A 174 -22.78 -27.99 -0.55
CA PRO A 174 -23.46 -28.30 -1.78
C PRO A 174 -24.81 -28.93 -1.39
N ARG A 175 -25.91 -28.28 -1.78
CA ARG A 175 -27.24 -28.87 -1.62
C ARG A 175 -27.21 -30.18 -2.38
N LEU A 176 -27.24 -31.29 -1.64
CA LEU A 176 -27.53 -32.60 -2.19
C LEU A 176 -28.89 -32.49 -2.87
N ILE A 177 -28.89 -32.48 -4.21
CA ILE A 177 -30.09 -32.77 -4.98
C ILE A 177 -30.30 -34.28 -4.81
N GLY A 178 -31.11 -34.63 -3.81
CA GLY A 178 -31.67 -35.96 -3.59
C GLY A 178 -33.08 -36.05 -4.18
#